data_AF-A0A943X0N8-F1
#
_entry.id   AF-A0A943X0N8-F1
#
_cell.length_a   1.000
_cell.length_b   1.000
_cell.length_c   1.000
_cell.angle_alpha   90.00
_cell.angle_beta   90.00
_cell.angle_gamma   90.00
#
_symmetry.space_group_name_H-M   'P 1'
#
loop_
_entity.id
_entity.type
_entity.pdbx_description
1 polymer ?
#
loop_
_entity_poly.entity_id
_entity_poly.type
_entity_poly.pdbx_seq_one_letter_code
_entity_poly.pdbx_strand_id
1 'polypeptide(L)'
;MTGRIQALVRTLGGGMDQEELLVMLCQAAETELAGRLRPGLMPEDCESAFVPAAAWMVLAWLQAGESGVSSFTAGDLTIHRTGQGAAELTAQAERLMAPYLADRGFSFRGVAG
;
A
#
# COMPACT_ATOMS: atom_id res chain seq x y z
N MET A 1 11.47 9.59 -6.41
CA MET A 1 10.15 9.94 -5.81
C MET A 1 10.09 9.79 -4.29
N THR A 2 10.96 8.97 -3.69
CA THR A 2 10.98 8.57 -2.27
C THR A 2 10.63 9.68 -1.26
N GLY A 3 11.23 10.87 -1.37
CA GLY A 3 10.98 11.97 -0.42
C GLY A 3 9.52 12.44 -0.38
N ARG A 4 8.82 12.42 -1.52
CA ARG A 4 7.38 12.77 -1.60
C ARG A 4 6.51 11.68 -0.97
N ILE A 5 6.88 10.42 -1.19
CA ILE A 5 6.21 9.26 -0.58
C ILE A 5 6.33 9.34 0.94
N GLN A 6 7.55 9.57 1.47
CA GLN A 6 7.78 9.72 2.91
C GLN A 6 6.96 10.87 3.52
N ALA A 7 6.94 12.04 2.87
CA ALA A 7 6.16 13.18 3.35
C ALA A 7 4.65 12.86 3.42
N LEU A 8 4.12 12.14 2.43
CA LEU A 8 2.73 11.75 2.41
C LEU A 8 2.41 10.68 3.47
N VAL A 9 3.27 9.67 3.65
CA VAL A 9 3.13 8.66 4.72
C VAL A 9 3.05 9.32 6.10
N ARG A 10 3.92 10.30 6.39
CA ARG A 10 3.87 11.06 7.65
C ARG A 10 2.56 11.83 7.82
N THR A 11 2.09 12.48 6.75
CA THR A 11 0.83 13.24 6.75
C THR A 11 -0.38 12.34 7.04
N LEU A 12 -0.34 11.10 6.55
CA LEU A 12 -1.40 10.10 6.74
C LEU A 12 -1.32 9.35 8.08
N GLY A 13 -0.41 9.74 8.99
CA GLY A 13 -0.30 9.16 10.33
C GLY A 13 0.69 8.00 10.45
N GLY A 14 1.55 7.78 9.46
CA GLY A 14 2.68 6.85 9.55
C GLY A 14 3.84 7.39 10.41
N GLY A 15 3.53 7.97 11.58
CA GLY A 15 4.52 8.50 12.50
C GLY A 15 5.35 7.36 13.08
N MET A 16 6.49 7.07 12.46
CA MET A 16 7.44 6.09 12.96
C MET A 16 8.51 6.80 13.78
N ASP A 17 8.80 6.31 14.98
CA ASP A 17 10.01 6.67 15.72
C ASP A 17 11.30 6.16 15.02
N GLN A 18 11.14 5.37 13.95
CA GLN A 18 12.21 4.71 13.21
C GLN A 18 12.30 5.20 11.76
N GLU A 19 12.96 6.34 11.59
CA GLU A 19 13.15 7.03 10.31
C GLU A 19 13.86 6.15 9.25
N GLU A 20 14.86 5.36 9.65
CA GLU A 20 15.56 4.44 8.73
C GLU A 20 14.64 3.38 8.13
N LEU A 21 13.70 2.85 8.92
CA LEU A 21 12.74 1.86 8.45
C LEU A 21 11.74 2.51 7.48
N LEU A 22 11.29 3.73 7.76
CA LEU A 22 10.43 4.48 6.84
C LEU A 22 11.12 4.72 5.49
N VAL A 23 12.39 5.13 5.50
CA VAL A 23 13.17 5.34 4.28
C VAL A 23 13.25 4.04 3.48
N MET A 24 13.59 2.92 4.12
CA MET A 24 13.71 1.61 3.49
C MET A 24 12.38 1.16 2.86
N LEU A 25 11.27 1.29 3.59
CA LEU A 25 9.95 0.90 3.09
C LEU A 25 9.49 1.78 1.93
N CYS A 26 9.73 3.09 1.97
CA CYS A 26 9.42 3.97 0.84
C CYS A 26 10.22 3.62 -0.41
N GLN A 27 11.51 3.27 -0.28
CA GLN A 27 12.34 2.81 -1.40
C GLN A 27 11.86 1.47 -1.96
N ALA A 28 11.48 0.54 -1.09
CA ALA A 28 10.92 -0.75 -1.49
C ALA A 28 9.59 -0.57 -2.23
N ALA A 29 8.69 0.28 -1.74
CA ALA A 29 7.41 0.58 -2.39
C ALA A 29 7.60 1.26 -3.76
N GLU A 30 8.52 2.22 -3.86
CA GLU A 30 8.88 2.85 -5.14
C GLU A 30 9.41 1.81 -6.15
N THR A 31 10.32 0.93 -5.71
CA THR A 31 10.91 -0.11 -6.57
C THR A 31 9.87 -1.11 -7.03
N GLU A 32 9.04 -1.61 -6.10
CA GLU A 32 7.99 -2.59 -6.42
C GLU A 32 6.96 -2.00 -7.37
N LEU A 33 6.49 -0.78 -7.10
CA LEU A 33 5.46 -0.16 -7.92
C LEU A 33 6.00 0.23 -9.32
N ALA A 34 7.23 0.73 -9.40
CA ALA A 34 7.90 1.03 -10.67
C ALA A 34 8.07 -0.24 -11.52
N GLY A 35 8.46 -1.36 -10.91
CA GLY A 35 8.61 -2.65 -11.61
C GLY A 35 7.29 -3.23 -12.16
N ARG A 36 6.13 -2.69 -11.76
CA ARG A 36 4.81 -3.11 -12.23
C ARG A 36 4.25 -2.22 -13.33
N LEU A 37 4.89 -1.09 -13.64
CA LEU A 37 4.44 -0.18 -14.69
C LEU A 37 4.46 -0.86 -16.06
N ARG A 38 3.57 -0.43 -16.96
CA ARG A 38 3.61 -0.86 -18.36
C ARG A 38 4.95 -0.46 -18.99
N PRO A 39 5.46 -1.24 -19.96
CA PRO A 39 6.67 -0.88 -20.69
C PRO A 39 6.57 0.54 -21.27
N GLY A 40 7.62 1.33 -21.07
CA GLY A 40 7.70 2.71 -21.54
C GLY A 40 7.08 3.77 -20.63
N LEU A 41 6.49 3.39 -19.48
CA LEU A 41 6.08 4.33 -18.43
C LEU A 41 7.11 4.39 -17.32
N MET A 42 7.50 5.60 -16.96
CA MET A 42 8.30 5.90 -15.78
C MET A 42 7.40 6.39 -14.64
N PRO A 43 7.83 6.30 -13.37
CA PRO A 43 7.07 6.85 -12.23
C PRO A 43 6.66 8.31 -12.42
N GLU A 44 7.50 9.12 -13.08
CA GLU A 44 7.27 10.53 -13.38
C GLU A 44 6.06 10.75 -14.30
N ASP A 45 5.77 9.82 -15.21
CA ASP A 45 4.63 9.91 -16.15
C ASP A 45 3.27 9.76 -15.46
N CYS A 46 3.25 9.22 -14.25
CA CYS A 46 2.04 8.96 -13.48
C CYS A 46 2.15 9.41 -12.02
N GLU A 47 2.99 10.42 -11.76
CA GLU A 47 3.38 10.85 -10.41
C GLU A 47 2.20 11.07 -9.46
N SER A 48 1.13 11.71 -9.95
CA SER A 48 -0.07 12.03 -9.18
C SER A 48 -0.83 10.80 -8.69
N ALA A 49 -0.69 9.66 -9.37
CA ALA A 49 -1.22 8.36 -8.95
C ALA A 49 -0.16 7.53 -8.21
N PHE A 50 1.09 7.60 -8.65
CA PHE A 50 2.21 6.81 -8.16
C PHE A 50 2.54 7.11 -6.70
N VAL A 51 2.68 8.39 -6.33
CA VAL A 51 3.08 8.80 -4.97
C VAL A 51 2.04 8.38 -3.92
N PRO A 52 0.73 8.63 -4.10
CA PRO A 52 -0.30 8.14 -3.16
C PRO A 52 -0.37 6.62 -3.08
N ALA A 53 -0.28 5.92 -4.22
CA ALA A 53 -0.31 4.47 -4.24
C ALA A 53 0.86 3.85 -3.46
N ALA A 54 2.08 4.35 -3.67
CA ALA A 54 3.26 3.91 -2.92
C ALA A 54 3.15 4.25 -1.42
N ALA A 55 2.59 5.41 -1.07
CA ALA A 55 2.36 5.77 0.34
C ALA A 55 1.36 4.83 1.03
N TRP A 56 0.26 4.49 0.36
CA TRP A 56 -0.71 3.52 0.88
C TRP A 56 -0.14 2.10 0.98
N MET A 57 0.74 1.68 0.07
CA MET A 57 1.47 0.42 0.19
C MET A 57 2.34 0.40 1.46
N VAL A 58 3.11 1.46 1.71
CA VAL A 58 3.92 1.57 2.94
C VAL A 58 3.05 1.50 4.19
N LEU A 59 1.95 2.25 4.24
CA LEU A 59 1.02 2.22 5.37
C LEU A 59 0.40 0.83 5.58
N ALA A 60 0.05 0.12 4.49
CA ALA A 60 -0.45 -1.24 4.56
C ALA A 60 0.60 -2.20 5.14
N TRP A 61 1.87 -2.07 4.74
CA TRP A 61 2.97 -2.88 5.28
C TRP A 61 3.24 -2.62 6.76
N LEU A 62 3.18 -1.35 7.18
CA LEU A 62 3.31 -0.98 8.59
C LEU A 62 2.19 -1.61 9.43
N GLN A 63 0.94 -1.50 8.98
CA GLN A 63 -0.20 -2.12 9.65
C GLN A 63 -0.11 -3.66 9.67
N ALA A 64 0.43 -4.28 8.62
CA ALA A 64 0.63 -5.72 8.57
C ALA A 64 1.73 -6.18 9.56
N GLY A 65 2.82 -5.42 9.71
CA GLY A 65 3.87 -5.68 10.70
C GLY A 65 3.38 -5.56 12.15
N GLU A 66 2.42 -4.67 12.42
CA GLU A 66 1.78 -4.53 13.73
C GLU A 66 0.78 -5.66 14.06
N SER A 67 0.28 -6.37 13.05
CA SER A 67 -0.76 -7.41 13.22
C SER A 67 -0.23 -8.75 13.77
N GLY A 68 1.04 -8.80 14.21
CA GLY A 68 1.71 -10.00 14.72
C GLY A 68 1.05 -10.68 15.92
N VAL A 69 0.26 -9.98 16.76
CA VAL A 69 -0.68 -10.57 17.72
C VAL A 69 -1.72 -9.50 18.10
N SER A 70 -2.99 -9.68 17.75
CA SER A 70 -4.08 -9.12 18.57
C SER A 70 -5.37 -9.96 18.45
N SER A 71 -5.58 -10.77 19.50
CA SER A 71 -6.81 -11.48 19.86
C SER A 71 -7.20 -12.71 19.02
N PHE A 72 -6.86 -13.87 19.56
CA PHE A 72 -7.66 -15.09 19.44
C PHE A 72 -8.81 -14.97 20.45
N THR A 73 -10.03 -14.62 20.01
CA THR A 73 -11.24 -14.67 20.84
C THR A 73 -12.30 -15.48 20.11
N ALA A 74 -12.67 -16.59 20.72
CA ALA A 74 -13.85 -17.37 20.38
C ALA A 74 -15.10 -16.57 20.75
N GLY A 75 -16.03 -16.42 19.80
CA GLY A 75 -17.33 -15.77 20.00
C GLY A 75 -17.44 -14.43 19.28
N ASP A 76 -18.43 -14.33 18.40
CA ASP A 76 -18.85 -13.17 17.61
C ASP A 76 -18.48 -11.80 18.23
N LEU A 77 -17.52 -11.11 17.62
CA LEU A 77 -17.34 -9.68 17.83
C LEU A 77 -16.77 -9.04 16.55
N THR A 78 -17.66 -8.49 15.73
CA THR A 78 -17.28 -7.70 14.55
C THR A 78 -16.75 -6.34 15.02
N ILE A 79 -15.43 -6.14 14.98
CA ILE A 79 -14.81 -4.85 15.28
C ILE A 79 -14.82 -4.00 14.00
N HIS A 80 -15.65 -2.96 13.98
CA HIS A 80 -15.54 -1.89 12.99
C HIS A 80 -14.33 -1.02 13.34
N ARG A 81 -13.18 -1.27 12.70
CA ARG A 81 -12.01 -0.38 12.76
C ARG A 81 -12.31 0.88 11.95
N THR A 82 -12.35 2.04 12.59
CA THR A 82 -12.58 3.38 12.00
C THR A 82 -11.36 3.93 11.23
N GLY A 83 -10.53 3.04 10.68
CA GLY A 83 -9.40 3.37 9.82
C GLY A 83 -9.30 2.36 8.70
N GLN A 84 -8.85 2.79 7.52
CA GLN A 84 -8.69 1.90 6.37
C GLN A 84 -7.67 0.82 6.71
N GLY A 85 -8.12 -0.43 6.75
CA GLY A 85 -7.25 -1.57 7.02
C GLY A 85 -6.24 -1.78 5.88
N ALA A 86 -5.15 -2.51 6.15
CA ALA A 86 -4.10 -2.80 5.18
C ALA A 86 -4.63 -3.32 3.83
N ALA A 87 -5.68 -4.14 3.85
CA ALA A 87 -6.35 -4.64 2.65
C ALA A 87 -7.06 -3.54 1.84
N GLU A 88 -7.69 -2.56 2.51
CA GLU A 88 -8.37 -1.45 1.85
C GLU A 88 -7.38 -0.44 1.26
N LEU A 89 -6.27 -0.19 1.96
CA LEU A 89 -5.16 0.62 1.46
C LEU A 89 -4.53 0.00 0.20
N THR A 90 -4.32 -1.32 0.23
CA THR A 90 -3.82 -2.06 -0.93
C THR A 90 -4.80 -1.99 -2.10
N ALA A 91 -6.09 -2.23 -1.86
CA ALA A 91 -7.12 -2.14 -2.91
C ALA A 91 -7.28 -0.73 -3.49
N GLN A 92 -7.05 0.33 -2.70
CA GLN A 92 -7.02 1.70 -3.21
C GLN A 92 -5.81 1.97 -4.10
N ALA A 93 -4.61 1.56 -3.68
CA ALA A 93 -3.40 1.67 -4.48
C ALA A 93 -3.56 0.95 -5.83
N GLU A 94 -4.13 -0.26 -5.82
CA GLU A 94 -4.40 -1.04 -7.04
C GLU A 94 -5.39 -0.33 -7.97
N ARG A 95 -6.53 0.15 -7.45
CA ARG A 95 -7.53 0.86 -8.27
C ARG A 95 -6.97 2.15 -8.88
N LEU A 96 -6.21 2.91 -8.10
CA LEU A 96 -5.59 4.15 -8.56
C LEU A 96 -4.56 3.90 -9.65
N MET A 97 -3.78 2.83 -9.51
CA MET A 97 -2.70 2.50 -10.45
C MET A 97 -3.17 1.67 -11.65
N ALA A 98 -4.40 1.14 -11.64
CA ALA A 98 -4.93 0.26 -12.69
C ALA A 98 -4.66 0.73 -14.14
N PRO A 99 -4.77 2.04 -14.50
CA PRO A 99 -4.49 2.49 -15.85
C PRO A 99 -3.01 2.42 -16.27
N TYR A 100 -2.08 2.33 -15.31
CA TYR A 100 -0.62 2.45 -15.53
C TYR A 100 0.12 1.13 -15.36
N LEU A 101 -0.45 0.16 -14.66
CA LEU A 101 0.18 -1.12 -14.42
C LEU A 101 0.07 -2.03 -15.65
N ALA A 102 1.11 -2.84 -15.88
CA ALA A 102 0.98 -3.95 -16.80
C ALA A 102 -0.14 -4.87 -16.29
N ASP A 103 -1.03 -5.30 -17.20
CA ASP A 103 -2.05 -6.28 -16.86
C ASP A 103 -1.36 -7.49 -16.24
N ARG A 104 -1.52 -7.67 -14.93
CA ARG A 104 -1.27 -8.94 -14.29
C ARG A 104 -2.39 -9.84 -14.79
N GLY A 105 -2.15 -10.52 -15.90
CA GLY A 105 -3.13 -11.36 -16.59
C GLY A 105 -4.05 -12.06 -15.59
N PHE A 106 -5.36 -11.90 -15.78
CA PHE A 106 -6.48 -12.48 -15.03
C PHE A 106 -6.10 -13.31 -13.79
N SER A 107 -6.27 -12.73 -12.59
CA SER A 107 -6.36 -13.54 -11.37
C SER A 107 -7.82 -13.90 -11.11
N PHE A 108 -8.17 -15.17 -11.28
CA PHE A 108 -9.46 -15.71 -10.85
C PHE A 108 -9.52 -15.67 -9.32
N ARG A 109 -10.12 -14.62 -8.76
CA ARG A 109 -10.52 -14.60 -7.36
C ARG A 109 -11.84 -15.38 -7.29
N GLY A 110 -11.74 -16.67 -6.94
CA GLY A 110 -12.88 -17.60 -6.92
C GLY A 110 -14.09 -17.00 -6.20
N VAL A 111 -15.26 -17.07 -6.83
CA VAL A 111 -16.56 -16.75 -6.23
C VAL A 111 -16.92 -17.84 -5.23
N ALA A 112 -17.39 -17.44 -4.04
CA ALA A 112 -18.12 -18.35 -3.17
C ALA A 112 -19.44 -18.74 -3.89
N GLY A 113 -19.64 -20.05 -4.06
CA GLY A 113 -20.82 -20.61 -4.73
C GLY A 113 -22.10 -20.49 -3.93
#